data_AF-A0A7S2DHU6-F1
#
_entry.id   AF-A0A7S2DHU6-F1
#
_cell.length_a   1.000
_cell.length_b   1.000
_cell.length_c   1.000
_cell.angle_alpha   90.00
_cell.angle_beta   90.00
_cell.angle_gamma   90.00
#
_symmetry.space_group_name_H-M   'P 1'
#
loop_
_entity.id
_entity.type
_entity.pdbx_description
1 polymer ?
#
loop_
_entity_poly.entity_id
_entity_poly.type
_entity_poly.pdbx_seq_one_letter_code
_entity_poly.pdbx_strand_id
1 'polypeptide(L)'
;MFRHLLPIVLFWGLCSIALGFTLSPKPLARCRSRAQFARGMTTRMDAVAPGGKVVVVGSGPILALTAKRAALAGYETNVVVGTSAKMYQDLIFGYIKQYKNKNLKLGGMVPMDEKVKENLKFIESISGDDEEAFDALISSCDAVLIAIDSDAAMSDALLDLIIPTPAMGGKDACSAKRIIAMSRNLNGKGLGPFAIAAKIASNPDVWAGGEAINDYKRFDATVKRKAAELGAEYVIARAGTLKGGGGGLNQNADEGVQRMGLAPDFYAMGAQDIVNWRLLFDGSCQGVKLTRGDTVEGPGFGAAFAATAFDIRPGDTGRTGIAGAMVHALSHPEGNYDFGVGSAEAKTPPISESEWADIFSTL
;
A
#
# COMPACT_ATOMS: atom_id res chain seq x y z
N MET A 1 30.62 37.55 45.94
CA MET A 1 31.09 36.35 45.22
C MET A 1 30.03 35.93 44.19
N PHE A 2 29.77 36.77 43.19
CA PHE A 2 28.86 36.45 42.09
C PHE A 2 29.45 37.02 40.80
N ARG A 3 29.84 36.13 39.91
CA ARG A 3 30.26 36.46 38.55
C ARG A 3 29.92 35.28 37.63
N HIS A 4 29.40 35.66 36.47
CA HIS A 4 29.30 34.92 35.20
C HIS A 4 28.15 33.91 35.05
N LEU A 5 27.22 34.25 34.16
CA LEU A 5 27.19 33.71 32.79
C LEU A 5 26.34 34.62 31.88
N LEU A 6 26.94 35.04 30.76
CA LEU A 6 26.31 35.71 29.62
C LEU A 6 25.58 34.69 28.72
N PRO A 7 24.53 35.09 27.97
CA PRO A 7 24.01 34.33 26.86
C PRO A 7 24.68 34.73 25.53
N ILE A 8 24.94 33.73 24.69
CA ILE A 8 25.35 33.89 23.28
C ILE A 8 24.08 34.13 22.46
N VAL A 9 23.96 35.31 21.86
CA VAL A 9 22.95 35.64 20.84
C VAL A 9 23.64 35.55 19.48
N LEU A 10 23.18 34.61 18.65
CA LEU A 10 23.64 34.42 17.28
C LEU A 10 22.89 35.37 16.33
N PHE A 11 23.70 36.20 15.68
CA PHE A 11 23.42 37.09 14.57
C PHE A 11 23.08 36.28 13.31
N TRP A 12 21.96 36.54 12.63
CA TRP A 12 21.83 36.31 11.18
C TRP A 12 21.09 37.48 10.55
N GLY A 13 21.81 38.20 9.69
CA GLY A 13 21.37 39.40 9.01
C GLY A 13 20.54 39.11 7.77
N LEU A 14 19.54 39.94 7.59
CA LEU A 14 18.85 40.20 6.33
C LEU A 14 19.81 40.91 5.36
N CYS A 15 19.94 40.39 4.14
CA CYS A 15 20.43 41.16 3.00
C CYS A 15 19.62 40.80 1.75
N SER A 16 18.72 41.71 1.39
CA SER A 16 18.07 41.80 0.09
C SER A 16 19.06 42.32 -0.94
N ILE A 17 19.23 41.64 -2.08
CA ILE A 17 19.68 42.28 -3.32
C ILE A 17 18.84 41.73 -4.47
N ALA A 18 18.03 42.62 -5.04
CA ALA A 18 17.37 42.47 -6.33
C ALA A 18 18.38 42.73 -7.45
N LEU A 19 18.39 41.88 -8.47
CA LEU A 19 18.91 42.23 -9.79
C LEU A 19 17.96 41.66 -10.84
N GLY A 20 17.26 42.58 -11.50
CA GLY A 20 16.46 42.29 -12.67
C GLY A 20 17.34 42.10 -13.89
N PHE A 21 17.02 41.08 -14.68
CA PHE A 21 17.34 41.03 -16.10
C PHE A 21 16.06 40.74 -16.86
N THR A 22 15.61 41.75 -17.58
CA THR A 22 14.54 41.69 -18.57
C THR A 22 15.10 41.08 -19.86
N LEU A 23 14.67 39.88 -20.21
CA LEU A 23 14.86 39.33 -21.55
C LEU A 23 13.49 39.06 -22.18
N SER A 24 13.21 39.84 -23.22
CA SER A 24 12.02 39.78 -24.06
C SER A 24 12.00 38.48 -24.88
N PRO A 25 10.89 37.71 -24.90
CA PRO A 25 10.76 36.59 -25.81
C PRO A 25 10.20 37.06 -27.16
N LYS A 26 11.00 36.90 -28.23
CA LYS A 26 10.51 36.91 -29.62
C LYS A 26 9.80 35.58 -29.92
N PRO A 27 8.76 35.57 -30.77
CA PRO A 27 7.93 34.40 -31.02
C PRO A 27 8.64 33.44 -31.98
N LEU A 28 8.80 32.19 -31.57
CA LEU A 28 9.25 31.11 -32.45
C LEU A 28 8.07 30.32 -33.01
N ALA A 29 8.25 29.97 -34.28
CA ALA A 29 7.27 29.52 -35.23
C ALA A 29 6.53 28.24 -34.82
N ARG A 30 5.23 28.22 -35.16
CA ARG A 30 4.41 27.00 -35.24
C ARG A 30 5.05 26.02 -36.22
N CYS A 31 5.66 24.96 -35.71
CA CYS A 31 5.96 23.76 -36.49
C CYS A 31 4.79 22.79 -36.34
N ARG A 32 3.95 22.70 -37.38
CA ARG A 32 3.02 21.59 -37.57
C ARG A 32 3.84 20.39 -38.06
N SER A 33 4.20 19.47 -37.18
CA SER A 33 4.57 18.11 -37.59
C SER A 33 3.47 17.14 -37.16
N ARG A 34 2.70 16.74 -38.17
CA ARG A 34 1.77 15.63 -38.16
C ARG A 34 2.61 14.36 -38.19
N ALA A 35 3.01 13.86 -37.03
CA ALA A 35 3.59 12.52 -36.92
C ALA A 35 2.51 11.58 -36.40
N GLN A 36 1.95 10.80 -37.33
CA GLN A 36 1.22 9.58 -37.05
C GLN A 36 2.13 8.68 -36.20
N PHE A 37 1.96 8.68 -34.89
CA PHE A 37 2.46 7.57 -34.08
C PHE A 37 1.54 6.39 -34.35
N ALA A 38 2.15 5.34 -34.89
CA ALA A 38 1.55 4.06 -35.15
C ALA A 38 0.75 3.61 -33.92
N ARG A 39 -0.50 3.22 -34.15
CA ARG A 39 -1.22 2.33 -33.23
C ARG A 39 -0.48 1.00 -33.26
N GLY A 40 0.54 0.87 -32.40
CA GLY A 40 1.04 -0.44 -32.05
C GLY A 40 -0.13 -1.21 -31.46
N MET A 41 -0.40 -2.41 -31.98
CA MET A 41 -1.24 -3.38 -31.30
C MET A 41 -0.61 -3.59 -29.93
N THR A 42 -1.18 -2.97 -28.90
CA THR A 42 -0.91 -3.33 -27.52
C THR A 42 -1.39 -4.76 -27.38
N THR A 43 -0.47 -5.72 -27.48
CA THR A 43 -0.63 -7.04 -26.88
C THR A 43 -0.90 -6.78 -25.41
N ARG A 44 -2.19 -6.78 -25.06
CA ARG A 44 -2.69 -6.71 -23.69
C ARG A 44 -2.00 -7.86 -22.96
N MET A 45 -1.17 -7.56 -21.97
CA MET A 45 -0.52 -8.62 -21.21
C MET A 45 -1.61 -9.33 -20.41
N ASP A 46 -1.52 -10.67 -20.38
CA ASP A 46 -2.52 -11.46 -19.66
C ASP A 46 -2.46 -11.14 -18.17
N ALA A 47 -3.63 -11.04 -17.56
CA ALA A 47 -3.77 -10.94 -16.11
C ALA A 47 -3.03 -12.11 -15.42
N VAL A 48 -2.53 -11.87 -14.21
CA VAL A 48 -1.84 -12.91 -13.44
C VAL A 48 -2.88 -13.83 -12.82
N ALA A 49 -2.96 -15.06 -13.31
CA ALA A 49 -3.86 -16.08 -12.78
C ALA A 49 -3.34 -16.66 -11.45
N PRO A 50 -4.23 -17.22 -10.60
CA PRO A 50 -3.82 -18.03 -9.46
C PRO A 50 -2.79 -19.10 -9.86
N GLY A 51 -1.81 -19.33 -8.99
CA GLY A 51 -0.61 -20.12 -9.26
C GLY A 51 0.58 -19.30 -9.80
N GLY A 52 0.35 -18.06 -10.23
CA GLY A 52 1.42 -17.13 -10.59
C GLY A 52 2.31 -16.74 -9.40
N LYS A 53 3.57 -16.43 -9.69
CA LYS A 53 4.57 -16.02 -8.70
C LYS A 53 4.46 -14.54 -8.37
N VAL A 54 4.17 -14.22 -7.13
CA VAL A 54 3.96 -12.85 -6.66
C VAL A 54 4.98 -12.51 -5.59
N VAL A 55 5.61 -11.35 -5.76
CA VAL A 55 6.52 -10.77 -4.76
C VAL A 55 5.78 -9.66 -4.03
N VAL A 56 5.76 -9.71 -2.70
CA VAL A 56 5.13 -8.67 -1.87
C VAL A 56 6.22 -7.97 -1.06
N VAL A 57 6.28 -6.66 -1.22
CA VAL A 57 7.28 -5.79 -0.59
C VAL A 57 6.59 -4.62 0.11
N GLY A 58 7.28 -4.02 1.08
CA GLY A 58 6.82 -2.80 1.74
C GLY A 58 7.01 -2.88 3.25
N SER A 59 6.01 -2.41 4.01
CA SER A 59 6.16 -2.28 5.45
C SER A 59 4.84 -2.34 6.21
N GLY A 60 4.93 -2.75 7.48
CA GLY A 60 3.85 -2.69 8.44
C GLY A 60 2.73 -3.72 8.19
N PRO A 61 1.59 -3.57 8.90
CA PRO A 61 0.50 -4.54 8.84
C PRO A 61 -0.05 -4.82 7.44
N ILE A 62 -0.02 -3.82 6.56
CA ILE A 62 -0.52 -3.99 5.19
C ILE A 62 0.33 -4.97 4.36
N LEU A 63 1.64 -5.07 4.64
CA LEU A 63 2.52 -6.05 4.01
C LEU A 63 2.05 -7.47 4.32
N ALA A 64 1.86 -7.77 5.61
CA ALA A 64 1.37 -9.08 6.06
C ALA A 64 -0.02 -9.40 5.50
N LEU A 65 -0.93 -8.42 5.49
CA LEU A 65 -2.27 -8.61 4.95
C LEU A 65 -2.25 -8.91 3.46
N THR A 66 -1.52 -8.11 2.69
CA THR A 66 -1.43 -8.28 1.23
C THR A 66 -0.84 -9.64 0.89
N ALA A 67 0.23 -10.04 1.58
CA ALA A 67 0.84 -11.35 1.43
C ALA A 67 -0.11 -12.50 1.79
N LYS A 68 -0.78 -12.41 2.95
CA LYS A 68 -1.78 -13.40 3.36
C LYS A 68 -2.90 -13.53 2.32
N ARG A 69 -3.42 -12.40 1.84
CA ARG A 69 -4.50 -12.36 0.84
C ARG A 69 -4.06 -12.96 -0.50
N ALA A 70 -2.83 -12.69 -0.96
CA ALA A 70 -2.28 -13.28 -2.17
C ALA A 70 -2.16 -14.82 -2.04
N ALA A 71 -1.59 -15.30 -0.93
CA ALA A 71 -1.46 -16.74 -0.68
C ALA A 71 -2.83 -17.44 -0.59
N LEU A 72 -3.82 -16.78 0.03
CA LEU A 72 -5.21 -17.27 0.11
C LEU A 72 -5.91 -17.33 -1.26
N ALA A 73 -5.63 -16.37 -2.13
CA ALA A 73 -6.13 -16.34 -3.50
C ALA A 73 -5.42 -17.36 -4.42
N GLY A 74 -4.41 -18.07 -3.91
CA GLY A 74 -3.73 -19.17 -4.59
C GLY A 74 -2.47 -18.78 -5.36
N TYR A 75 -1.89 -17.60 -5.12
CA TYR A 75 -0.62 -17.19 -5.73
C TYR A 75 0.59 -17.75 -4.98
N GLU A 76 1.66 -18.14 -5.69
CA GLU A 76 2.96 -18.45 -5.06
C GLU A 76 3.58 -17.13 -4.56
N THR A 77 3.38 -16.83 -3.29
CA THR A 77 3.63 -15.54 -2.67
C THR A 77 4.95 -15.55 -1.91
N ASN A 78 5.85 -14.65 -2.28
CA ASN A 78 7.11 -14.44 -1.59
C ASN A 78 7.09 -13.05 -0.95
N VAL A 79 7.25 -12.98 0.37
CA VAL A 79 7.30 -11.72 1.11
C VAL A 79 8.74 -11.38 1.36
N VAL A 80 9.14 -10.20 0.91
CA VAL A 80 10.47 -9.68 1.16
C VAL A 80 10.38 -8.73 2.35
N VAL A 81 11.08 -9.08 3.41
CA VAL A 81 11.13 -8.29 4.65
C VAL A 81 12.59 -7.87 4.86
N GLY A 82 12.83 -6.64 5.30
CA GLY A 82 14.19 -6.15 5.62
C GLY A 82 14.61 -6.40 7.07
N THR A 83 13.82 -7.16 7.81
CA THR A 83 13.98 -7.49 9.23
C THR A 83 13.48 -8.92 9.46
N SER A 84 13.56 -9.43 10.69
CA SER A 84 13.09 -10.79 11.00
C SER A 84 11.65 -11.06 10.53
N ALA A 85 11.47 -12.14 9.77
CA ALA A 85 10.17 -12.60 9.31
C ALA A 85 9.25 -13.00 10.47
N LYS A 86 9.81 -13.30 11.64
CA LYS A 86 9.05 -13.77 12.81
C LYS A 86 7.88 -12.85 13.18
N MET A 87 8.08 -11.53 13.11
CA MET A 87 7.00 -10.57 13.41
C MET A 87 5.81 -10.75 12.46
N TYR A 88 6.07 -10.82 11.16
CA TYR A 88 5.05 -10.99 10.13
C TYR A 88 4.43 -12.38 10.18
N GLN A 89 5.22 -13.41 10.47
CA GLN A 89 4.73 -14.78 10.72
C GLN A 89 3.78 -14.82 11.91
N ASP A 90 4.11 -14.16 13.02
CA ASP A 90 3.22 -14.08 14.19
C ASP A 90 1.94 -13.28 13.85
N LEU A 91 2.01 -12.23 13.03
CA LEU A 91 0.82 -11.50 12.56
C LEU A 91 -0.08 -12.33 11.63
N ILE A 92 0.49 -13.19 10.78
CA ILE A 92 -0.25 -14.00 9.82
C ILE A 92 -0.79 -15.28 10.47
N PHE A 93 0.05 -15.96 11.24
CA PHE A 93 -0.18 -17.31 11.80
C PHE A 93 -0.45 -17.32 13.32
N GLY A 94 -0.41 -16.18 14.01
CA GLY A 94 -0.56 -16.09 15.48
C GLY A 94 -1.85 -16.68 16.03
N TYR A 95 -2.92 -16.68 15.23
CA TYR A 95 -4.18 -17.37 15.52
C TYR A 95 -3.95 -18.84 15.98
N ILE A 96 -2.97 -19.54 15.41
CA ILE A 96 -2.68 -20.96 15.69
C ILE A 96 -2.28 -21.19 17.16
N LYS A 97 -1.53 -20.26 17.76
CA LYS A 97 -0.99 -20.42 19.12
C LYS A 97 -2.08 -20.17 20.17
N GLN A 98 -2.95 -19.18 19.95
CA GLN A 98 -3.95 -18.76 20.91
C GLN A 98 -5.09 -19.80 21.08
N TYR A 99 -5.48 -20.48 20.00
CA TYR A 99 -6.57 -21.47 20.05
C TYR A 99 -6.14 -22.84 20.58
N LYS A 100 -4.90 -23.29 20.31
CA LYS A 100 -4.36 -24.54 20.90
C LYS A 100 -4.30 -24.50 22.43
N ASN A 101 -4.01 -23.34 23.01
CA ASN A 101 -3.88 -23.17 24.47
C ASN A 101 -5.21 -23.11 25.22
N LYS A 102 -6.37 -22.93 24.54
CA LYS A 102 -7.67 -22.73 25.19
C LYS A 102 -8.60 -23.96 25.19
N ASN A 103 -8.19 -25.12 24.66
CA ASN A 103 -9.05 -26.31 24.52
C ASN A 103 -10.42 -26.04 23.85
N LEU A 104 -10.54 -24.92 23.11
CA LEU A 104 -11.70 -24.64 22.30
C LEU A 104 -11.69 -25.66 21.17
N LYS A 105 -12.68 -26.56 21.15
CA LYS A 105 -12.94 -27.43 20.01
C LYS A 105 -13.26 -26.54 18.82
N LEU A 106 -12.24 -26.24 18.04
CA LEU A 106 -12.36 -25.71 16.70
C LEU A 106 -13.25 -26.70 15.95
N GLY A 107 -14.49 -26.31 15.67
CA GLY A 107 -15.49 -27.15 15.03
C GLY A 107 -15.08 -27.51 13.61
N GLY A 108 -14.14 -28.46 13.46
CA GLY A 108 -13.68 -28.93 12.16
C GLY A 108 -12.72 -27.99 11.42
N MET A 109 -11.84 -27.24 12.11
CA MET A 109 -10.74 -26.54 11.40
C MET A 109 -9.77 -27.54 10.77
N VAL A 110 -9.99 -27.81 9.47
CA VAL A 110 -8.97 -28.22 8.50
C VAL A 110 -8.40 -26.91 7.89
N PRO A 111 -7.08 -26.79 7.67
CA PRO A 111 -6.31 -25.62 8.02
C PRO A 111 -6.10 -24.70 6.81
N MET A 112 -6.68 -23.50 6.86
CA MET A 112 -6.32 -22.42 5.91
C MET A 112 -4.83 -22.06 6.01
N ASP A 113 -4.22 -22.38 7.15
CA ASP A 113 -2.79 -22.32 7.40
C ASP A 113 -1.97 -23.19 6.46
N GLU A 114 -2.45 -24.34 5.98
CA GLU A 114 -1.64 -25.17 5.08
C GLU A 114 -1.59 -24.56 3.69
N LYS A 115 -2.72 -24.08 3.14
CA LYS A 115 -2.70 -23.33 1.86
C LYS A 115 -1.84 -22.08 1.94
N VAL A 116 -1.95 -21.31 3.02
CA VAL A 116 -1.10 -20.13 3.19
C VAL A 116 0.36 -20.55 3.36
N LYS A 117 0.69 -21.55 4.18
CA LYS A 117 2.08 -22.02 4.34
C LYS A 117 2.67 -22.62 3.06
N GLU A 118 1.87 -23.34 2.29
CA GLU A 118 2.26 -23.92 0.99
C GLU A 118 2.60 -22.81 0.00
N ASN A 119 1.79 -21.74 0.00
CA ASN A 119 1.90 -20.64 -0.95
C ASN A 119 2.74 -19.46 -0.46
N LEU A 120 3.12 -19.38 0.82
CA LEU A 120 3.77 -18.21 1.42
C LEU A 120 5.18 -18.52 1.88
N LYS A 121 6.15 -17.82 1.28
CA LYS A 121 7.56 -17.87 1.66
C LYS A 121 8.02 -16.49 2.11
N PHE A 122 9.02 -16.46 3.00
CA PHE A 122 9.67 -15.23 3.45
C PHE A 122 11.11 -15.20 2.97
N ILE A 123 11.54 -14.02 2.53
CA ILE A 123 12.94 -13.68 2.26
C ILE A 123 13.31 -12.57 3.26
N GLU A 124 14.30 -12.84 4.12
CA GLU A 124 14.59 -11.98 5.28
C GLU A 124 15.57 -10.84 4.97
N SER A 125 16.24 -10.91 3.82
CA SER A 125 17.11 -9.85 3.37
C SER A 125 17.14 -9.74 1.86
N ILE A 126 17.32 -8.50 1.38
CA ILE A 126 17.57 -8.19 -0.03
C ILE A 126 19.08 -8.16 -0.32
N SER A 127 19.91 -8.38 0.71
CA SER A 127 21.36 -8.37 0.63
C SER A 127 21.99 -9.42 1.55
N GLY A 128 23.21 -9.86 1.25
CA GLY A 128 23.90 -10.86 2.07
C GLY A 128 23.45 -12.28 1.71
N ASP A 129 23.17 -13.11 2.72
CA ASP A 129 22.97 -14.56 2.54
C ASP A 129 21.78 -14.93 1.63
N ASP A 130 20.80 -14.03 1.48
CA ASP A 130 19.59 -14.22 0.67
C ASP A 130 19.63 -13.50 -0.70
N GLU A 131 20.74 -12.82 -1.05
CA GLU A 131 20.83 -11.98 -2.27
C GLU A 131 20.57 -12.79 -3.55
N GLU A 132 21.19 -13.96 -3.69
CA GLU A 132 20.97 -14.84 -4.86
C GLU A 132 19.52 -15.35 -4.94
N ALA A 133 18.89 -15.62 -3.79
CA ALA A 133 17.50 -16.07 -3.72
C ALA A 133 16.54 -14.95 -4.09
N PHE A 134 16.85 -13.72 -3.67
CA PHE A 134 16.10 -12.53 -4.05
C PHE A 134 16.21 -12.24 -5.55
N ASP A 135 17.42 -12.26 -6.12
CA ASP A 135 17.62 -12.02 -7.55
C ASP A 135 16.87 -13.06 -8.40
N ALA A 136 16.98 -14.35 -8.04
CA ALA A 136 16.25 -15.42 -8.70
C ALA A 136 14.72 -15.25 -8.59
N LEU A 137 14.24 -14.74 -7.45
CA LEU A 137 12.82 -14.45 -7.25
C LEU A 137 12.37 -13.31 -8.16
N ILE A 138 13.08 -12.18 -8.17
CA ILE A 138 12.71 -10.99 -8.96
C ILE A 138 12.72 -11.29 -10.47
N SER A 139 13.68 -12.09 -10.94
CA SER A 139 13.78 -12.50 -12.35
C SER A 139 12.86 -13.65 -12.75
N SER A 140 12.09 -14.21 -11.83
CA SER A 140 11.09 -15.25 -12.15
C SER A 140 9.67 -14.92 -11.69
N CYS A 141 9.43 -13.74 -11.12
CA CYS A 141 8.11 -13.32 -10.67
C CYS A 141 7.19 -12.90 -11.84
N ASP A 142 5.90 -13.19 -11.69
CA ASP A 142 4.84 -12.72 -12.58
C ASP A 142 4.30 -11.35 -12.17
N ALA A 143 4.35 -11.01 -10.88
CA ALA A 143 3.93 -9.71 -10.38
C ALA A 143 4.66 -9.25 -9.12
N VAL A 144 4.67 -7.92 -8.93
CA VAL A 144 5.15 -7.25 -7.72
C VAL A 144 4.00 -6.48 -7.09
N LEU A 145 3.74 -6.71 -5.80
CA LEU A 145 2.80 -5.97 -4.96
C LEU A 145 3.58 -5.10 -3.96
N ILE A 146 3.41 -3.77 -4.04
CA ILE A 146 4.06 -2.81 -3.15
C ILE A 146 3.06 -2.27 -2.13
N ALA A 147 3.17 -2.69 -0.88
CA ALA A 147 2.22 -2.42 0.20
C ALA A 147 2.89 -1.72 1.39
N ILE A 148 2.71 -0.40 1.50
CA ILE A 148 3.45 0.47 2.43
C ILE A 148 2.53 1.08 3.49
N ASP A 149 2.58 0.59 4.73
CA ASP A 149 1.87 1.21 5.85
C ASP A 149 2.77 2.25 6.54
N SER A 150 3.10 3.32 5.81
CA SER A 150 3.95 4.41 6.26
C SER A 150 3.44 5.76 5.75
N ASP A 151 3.84 6.83 6.42
CA ASP A 151 3.62 8.21 5.96
C ASP A 151 4.58 8.61 4.83
N ALA A 152 5.71 7.91 4.69
CA ALA A 152 6.67 8.07 3.60
C ALA A 152 6.49 7.01 2.51
N ALA A 153 6.65 7.42 1.26
CA ALA A 153 6.69 6.51 0.12
C ALA A 153 8.02 5.73 0.07
N MET A 154 8.03 4.62 -0.67
CA MET A 154 9.25 3.86 -0.92
C MET A 154 10.22 4.68 -1.79
N SER A 155 11.51 4.66 -1.43
CA SER A 155 12.54 5.41 -2.14
C SER A 155 12.83 4.81 -3.52
N ASP A 156 13.31 5.66 -4.45
CA ASP A 156 13.73 5.21 -5.78
C ASP A 156 14.83 4.14 -5.70
N ALA A 157 15.77 4.24 -4.74
CA ALA A 157 16.83 3.26 -4.57
C ALA A 157 16.28 1.85 -4.21
N LEU A 158 15.22 1.78 -3.39
CA LEU A 158 14.59 0.52 -3.07
C LEU A 158 13.74 -0.01 -4.23
N LEU A 159 13.08 0.88 -4.98
CA LEU A 159 12.39 0.51 -6.23
C LEU A 159 13.36 0.02 -7.31
N ASP A 160 14.58 0.56 -7.34
CA ASP A 160 15.66 0.14 -8.23
C ASP A 160 16.13 -1.28 -7.90
N LEU A 161 16.15 -1.64 -6.62
CA LEU A 161 16.49 -2.98 -6.15
C LEU A 161 15.37 -4.00 -6.37
N ILE A 162 14.11 -3.61 -6.15
CA ILE A 162 12.94 -4.52 -6.26
C ILE A 162 12.48 -4.69 -7.70
N ILE A 163 12.60 -3.62 -8.49
CA ILE A 163 12.17 -3.59 -9.89
C ILE A 163 13.38 -3.13 -10.74
N PRO A 164 14.46 -3.93 -10.80
CA PRO A 164 15.56 -3.67 -11.69
C PRO A 164 15.07 -3.75 -13.13
N THR A 165 15.47 -2.76 -13.94
CA THR A 165 15.06 -2.67 -15.34
C THR A 165 16.26 -2.87 -16.26
N PRO A 166 16.05 -3.30 -17.53
CA PRO A 166 17.14 -3.43 -18.50
C PRO A 166 17.94 -2.13 -18.69
N ALA A 167 17.28 -0.97 -18.55
CA ALA A 167 17.91 0.34 -18.67
C ALA A 167 18.99 0.61 -17.61
N MET A 168 18.98 -0.12 -16.49
CA MET A 168 19.93 0.03 -15.40
C MET A 168 21.23 -0.78 -15.60
N GLY A 169 21.33 -1.59 -16.66
CA GLY A 169 22.56 -2.33 -17.00
C GLY A 169 22.89 -3.51 -16.07
N GLY A 170 21.96 -3.92 -15.20
CA GLY A 170 22.07 -5.11 -14.36
C GLY A 170 21.87 -6.40 -15.16
N LYS A 171 22.40 -7.53 -14.65
CA LYS A 171 22.32 -8.84 -15.32
C LYS A 171 20.92 -9.45 -15.29
N ASP A 172 20.10 -9.09 -14.31
CA ASP A 172 18.86 -9.76 -13.99
C ASP A 172 17.74 -8.72 -13.82
N ALA A 173 17.01 -8.46 -14.92
CA ALA A 173 15.84 -7.58 -14.88
C ALA A 173 14.66 -8.29 -14.21
N CYS A 174 13.77 -7.51 -13.59
CA CYS A 174 12.51 -8.01 -13.07
C CYS A 174 11.65 -8.55 -14.21
N SER A 175 11.09 -9.74 -14.04
CA SER A 175 10.24 -10.39 -15.05
C SER A 175 8.75 -10.12 -14.88
N ALA A 176 8.38 -9.27 -13.93
CA ALA A 176 6.99 -9.01 -13.60
C ALA A 176 6.20 -8.52 -14.82
N LYS A 177 5.04 -9.14 -15.05
CA LYS A 177 4.05 -8.73 -16.05
C LYS A 177 3.14 -7.64 -15.50
N ARG A 178 3.01 -7.56 -14.17
CA ARG A 178 2.18 -6.59 -13.49
C ARG A 178 2.82 -6.05 -12.21
N ILE A 179 2.75 -4.73 -12.02
CA ILE A 179 3.22 -4.05 -10.82
C ILE A 179 2.04 -3.32 -10.19
N ILE A 180 1.67 -3.71 -8.97
CA ILE A 180 0.55 -3.11 -8.25
C ILE A 180 1.10 -2.40 -7.02
N ALA A 181 0.82 -1.11 -6.90
CA ALA A 181 1.34 -0.31 -5.81
C ALA A 181 0.21 0.37 -5.04
N MET A 182 0.26 0.28 -3.71
CA MET A 182 -0.55 1.12 -2.85
C MET A 182 0.08 2.51 -2.78
N SER A 183 -0.71 3.54 -3.04
CA SER A 183 -0.27 4.93 -2.95
C SER A 183 -1.21 5.71 -2.04
N ARG A 184 -0.62 6.55 -1.17
CA ARG A 184 -1.38 7.50 -0.36
C ARG A 184 -1.44 8.90 -0.98
N ASN A 185 -0.97 9.07 -2.23
CA ASN A 185 -1.23 10.29 -3.00
C ASN A 185 -2.71 10.33 -3.36
N LEU A 186 -3.49 11.09 -2.58
CA LEU A 186 -4.91 11.35 -2.76
C LEU A 186 -5.15 12.48 -3.75
N ASN A 187 -6.36 12.56 -4.31
CA ASN A 187 -6.74 13.52 -5.35
C ASN A 187 -6.78 15.00 -4.93
N GLY A 188 -6.40 15.32 -3.69
CA GLY A 188 -6.41 16.68 -3.14
C GLY A 188 -7.77 17.18 -2.66
N LYS A 189 -8.89 16.60 -3.12
CA LYS A 189 -10.23 16.95 -2.62
C LYS A 189 -10.31 16.58 -1.14
N GLY A 190 -10.81 17.48 -0.29
CA GLY A 190 -10.88 17.23 1.15
C GLY A 190 -9.55 17.36 1.92
N LEU A 191 -8.45 17.77 1.27
CA LEU A 191 -7.15 18.06 1.93
C LEU A 191 -6.95 19.56 2.22
N GLY A 192 -8.02 20.26 2.58
CA GLY A 192 -7.98 21.68 2.92
C GLY A 192 -7.29 22.00 4.25
N PRO A 193 -7.23 23.28 4.67
CA PRO A 193 -6.53 23.72 5.88
C PRO A 193 -6.90 22.96 7.15
N PHE A 194 -8.16 22.53 7.29
CA PHE A 194 -8.64 21.74 8.43
C PHE A 194 -8.03 20.34 8.48
N ALA A 195 -7.89 19.67 7.33
CA ALA A 195 -7.21 18.38 7.26
C ALA A 195 -5.72 18.55 7.58
N ILE A 196 -5.07 19.58 7.04
CA ILE A 196 -3.66 19.87 7.36
C ILE A 196 -3.49 20.13 8.87
N ALA A 197 -4.34 20.95 9.46
CA ALA A 197 -4.32 21.23 10.90
C ALA A 197 -4.58 19.98 11.75
N ALA A 198 -5.55 19.14 11.37
CA ALA A 198 -5.85 17.89 12.08
C ALA A 198 -4.68 16.89 12.01
N LYS A 199 -3.99 16.79 10.87
CA LYS A 199 -2.79 15.95 10.74
C LYS A 199 -1.68 16.41 11.70
N ILE A 200 -1.42 17.71 11.77
CA ILE A 200 -0.42 18.29 12.68
C ILE A 200 -0.82 18.09 14.15
N ALA A 201 -2.09 18.33 14.48
CA ALA A 201 -2.56 18.40 15.85
C ALA A 201 -2.92 17.04 16.48
N SER A 202 -3.35 16.06 15.68
CA SER A 202 -4.02 14.87 16.21
C SER A 202 -3.44 13.56 15.72
N ASN A 203 -2.93 13.50 14.48
CA ASN A 203 -2.45 12.24 13.93
C ASN A 203 -1.56 12.46 12.69
N PRO A 204 -0.22 12.45 12.82
CA PRO A 204 0.66 12.72 11.69
C PRO A 204 0.66 11.61 10.61
N ASP A 205 0.34 10.35 10.94
CA ASP A 205 0.52 9.22 10.00
C ASP A 205 -0.77 8.70 9.32
N VAL A 206 -1.89 9.41 9.44
CA VAL A 206 -3.20 8.94 8.90
C VAL A 206 -3.36 9.15 7.39
N TRP A 207 -2.83 10.18 6.74
CA TRP A 207 -2.82 10.30 5.27
C TRP A 207 -1.57 11.04 4.79
N ALA A 208 -1.15 10.86 3.53
CA ALA A 208 -0.06 11.67 2.99
C ALA A 208 -0.51 13.14 2.91
N GLY A 209 0.30 14.06 3.42
CA GLY A 209 0.01 15.48 3.47
C GLY A 209 1.29 16.28 3.51
N GLY A 210 1.26 17.53 3.03
CA GLY A 210 2.47 18.36 2.95
C GLY A 210 3.50 17.78 1.97
N GLU A 211 4.77 17.74 2.37
CA GLU A 211 5.89 17.29 1.52
C GLU A 211 5.77 15.82 1.12
N ALA A 212 5.20 14.96 1.97
CA ALA A 212 5.02 13.53 1.69
C ALA A 212 4.16 13.25 0.44
N ILE A 213 3.29 14.19 0.03
CA ILE A 213 2.54 14.05 -1.24
C ILE A 213 3.48 14.04 -2.44
N ASN A 214 4.55 14.84 -2.40
CA ASN A 214 5.52 14.88 -3.49
C ASN A 214 6.30 13.56 -3.58
N ASP A 215 6.61 12.94 -2.43
CA ASP A 215 7.25 11.64 -2.38
C ASP A 215 6.34 10.55 -2.99
N TYR A 216 5.04 10.54 -2.65
CA TYR A 216 4.11 9.60 -3.27
C TYR A 216 3.88 9.88 -4.77
N LYS A 217 3.87 11.14 -5.21
CA LYS A 217 3.80 11.47 -6.65
C LYS A 217 5.05 10.97 -7.40
N ARG A 218 6.22 11.13 -6.80
CA ARG A 218 7.49 10.60 -7.35
C ARG A 218 7.45 9.09 -7.40
N PHE A 219 7.04 8.44 -6.31
CA PHE A 219 6.85 7.00 -6.23
C PHE A 219 5.92 6.47 -7.34
N ASP A 220 4.74 7.08 -7.51
CA ASP A 220 3.79 6.71 -8.58
C ASP A 220 4.45 6.81 -9.97
N ALA A 221 5.16 7.92 -10.23
CA ALA A 221 5.84 8.14 -11.49
C ALA A 221 6.95 7.13 -11.72
N THR A 222 7.73 6.79 -10.68
CA THR A 222 8.78 5.77 -10.75
C THR A 222 8.20 4.39 -11.03
N VAL A 223 7.13 3.99 -10.36
CA VAL A 223 6.44 2.71 -10.61
C VAL A 223 5.94 2.63 -12.05
N LYS A 224 5.25 3.67 -12.53
CA LYS A 224 4.73 3.73 -13.91
C LYS A 224 5.85 3.67 -14.95
N ARG A 225 6.94 4.40 -14.73
CA ARG A 225 8.12 4.39 -15.60
C ARG A 225 8.75 3.00 -15.66
N LYS A 226 9.00 2.38 -14.50
CA LYS A 226 9.62 1.05 -14.44
C LYS A 226 8.74 -0.02 -15.08
N ALA A 227 7.43 0.02 -14.85
CA ALA A 227 6.49 -0.88 -15.53
C ALA A 227 6.62 -0.73 -17.06
N ALA A 228 6.64 0.49 -17.57
CA ALA A 228 6.82 0.75 -19.01
C ALA A 228 8.18 0.24 -19.54
N GLU A 229 9.27 0.40 -18.78
CA GLU A 229 10.61 -0.09 -19.14
C GLU A 229 10.68 -1.63 -19.19
N LEU A 230 9.88 -2.32 -18.38
CA LEU A 230 9.74 -3.78 -18.40
C LEU A 230 8.72 -4.28 -19.44
N GLY A 231 7.94 -3.38 -20.03
CA GLY A 231 6.75 -3.74 -20.80
C GLY A 231 5.61 -4.30 -19.94
N ALA A 232 5.71 -4.19 -18.61
CA ALA A 232 4.71 -4.62 -17.65
C ALA A 232 3.53 -3.63 -17.57
N GLU A 233 2.39 -4.11 -17.06
CA GLU A 233 1.26 -3.25 -16.70
C GLU A 233 1.40 -2.73 -15.28
N TYR A 234 0.97 -1.49 -15.02
CA TYR A 234 0.89 -0.94 -13.66
C TYR A 234 -0.55 -0.86 -13.15
N VAL A 235 -0.72 -0.94 -11.84
CA VAL A 235 -1.98 -0.58 -11.18
C VAL A 235 -1.67 0.21 -9.91
N ILE A 236 -2.24 1.41 -9.78
CA ILE A 236 -2.08 2.22 -8.55
C ILE A 236 -3.37 2.20 -7.74
N ALA A 237 -3.33 1.52 -6.59
CA ALA A 237 -4.43 1.49 -5.64
C ALA A 237 -4.28 2.63 -4.63
N ARG A 238 -5.16 3.63 -4.73
CA ARG A 238 -5.15 4.82 -3.87
C ARG A 238 -5.79 4.49 -2.54
N ALA A 239 -5.08 4.73 -1.45
CA ALA A 239 -5.56 4.51 -0.09
C ALA A 239 -5.50 5.81 0.71
N GLY A 240 -6.55 6.06 1.49
CA GLY A 240 -6.57 7.13 2.47
C GLY A 240 -6.03 6.63 3.81
N THR A 241 -6.76 6.94 4.87
CA THR A 241 -6.44 6.55 6.22
C THR A 241 -6.57 5.06 6.42
N LEU A 242 -5.43 4.38 6.58
CA LEU A 242 -5.41 2.96 6.84
C LEU A 242 -5.92 2.66 8.25
N LYS A 243 -7.00 1.90 8.29
CA LYS A 243 -7.68 1.51 9.52
C LYS A 243 -7.90 0.02 9.61
N GLY A 244 -7.98 -0.45 10.84
CA GLY A 244 -8.24 -1.85 11.15
C GLY A 244 -7.18 -2.78 10.58
N GLY A 245 -7.58 -4.01 10.27
CA GLY A 245 -6.70 -5.02 9.67
C GLY A 245 -6.71 -6.38 10.36
N GLY A 246 -7.47 -6.54 11.44
CA GLY A 246 -7.75 -7.85 12.04
C GLY A 246 -9.21 -8.28 11.82
N GLY A 247 -9.56 -9.49 12.26
CA GLY A 247 -10.95 -9.98 12.23
C GLY A 247 -11.91 -9.29 13.21
N GLY A 248 -11.49 -8.21 13.88
CA GLY A 248 -12.16 -7.64 15.04
C GLY A 248 -12.08 -8.55 16.28
N LEU A 249 -12.35 -8.01 17.47
CA LEU A 249 -12.45 -8.79 18.72
C LEU A 249 -13.77 -9.57 18.84
N ASN A 250 -14.60 -9.59 17.79
CA ASN A 250 -15.89 -10.26 17.84
C ASN A 250 -15.67 -11.77 17.81
N GLN A 251 -15.70 -12.38 18.99
CA GLN A 251 -15.58 -13.84 19.19
C GLN A 251 -16.71 -14.63 18.51
N ASN A 252 -17.75 -13.93 18.04
CA ASN A 252 -18.87 -14.48 17.27
C ASN A 252 -18.82 -14.11 15.77
N ALA A 253 -17.75 -13.46 15.30
CA ALA A 253 -17.59 -13.23 13.87
C ALA A 253 -17.49 -14.58 13.13
N ASP A 254 -18.19 -14.66 12.01
CA ASP A 254 -18.15 -15.83 11.12
C ASP A 254 -16.69 -16.19 10.82
N GLU A 255 -16.38 -17.48 10.82
CA GLU A 255 -15.03 -18.00 10.67
C GLU A 255 -14.38 -17.50 9.37
N GLY A 256 -15.17 -17.29 8.32
CA GLY A 256 -14.71 -16.70 7.05
C GLY A 256 -14.13 -15.29 7.20
N VAL A 257 -14.58 -14.52 8.18
CA VAL A 257 -14.23 -13.10 8.40
C VAL A 257 -12.92 -12.98 9.14
N GLN A 258 -12.74 -13.74 10.21
CA GLN A 258 -11.48 -13.77 10.98
C GLN A 258 -10.32 -14.25 10.11
N ARG A 259 -10.60 -15.15 9.15
CA ARG A 259 -9.64 -15.68 8.20
C ARG A 259 -9.04 -14.63 7.26
N MET A 260 -9.78 -13.56 6.99
CA MET A 260 -9.38 -12.52 6.04
C MET A 260 -8.48 -11.41 6.63
N GLY A 261 -8.40 -11.30 7.96
CA GLY A 261 -7.57 -10.31 8.66
C GLY A 261 -6.30 -10.90 9.29
N LEU A 262 -5.51 -10.06 9.97
CA LEU A 262 -4.36 -10.47 10.80
C LEU A 262 -4.78 -11.06 12.15
N ALA A 263 -3.85 -11.80 12.78
CA ALA A 263 -3.97 -12.37 14.13
C ALA A 263 -4.54 -11.37 15.15
N PRO A 264 -5.28 -11.79 16.19
CA PRO A 264 -5.84 -10.88 17.18
C PRO A 264 -4.73 -10.15 17.94
N ASP A 265 -3.56 -10.77 18.03
CA ASP A 265 -2.33 -10.17 18.57
C ASP A 265 -1.93 -8.89 17.82
N PHE A 266 -2.39 -8.68 16.59
CA PHE A 266 -2.33 -7.38 15.90
C PHE A 266 -2.87 -6.24 16.78
N TYR A 267 -3.99 -6.46 17.47
CA TYR A 267 -4.56 -5.47 18.38
C TYR A 267 -3.81 -5.38 19.72
N ALA A 268 -3.05 -6.42 20.07
CA ALA A 268 -2.20 -6.41 21.27
C ALA A 268 -0.83 -5.74 21.02
N MET A 269 -0.36 -5.71 19.76
CA MET A 269 0.93 -5.15 19.36
C MET A 269 1.00 -3.62 19.40
N GLY A 270 -0.15 -2.91 19.52
CA GLY A 270 -0.19 -1.46 19.32
C GLY A 270 -0.86 -0.68 20.44
N ALA A 271 -0.17 -0.46 21.57
CA ALA A 271 -0.57 0.62 22.49
C ALA A 271 -0.63 1.97 21.76
N GLN A 272 0.26 2.22 20.79
CA GLN A 272 0.23 3.41 19.93
C GLN A 272 -0.94 3.45 18.94
N ASP A 273 -1.34 2.33 18.33
CA ASP A 273 -2.47 2.30 17.38
C ASP A 273 -3.84 2.33 18.07
N ILE A 274 -3.93 1.85 19.32
CA ILE A 274 -5.08 2.06 20.21
C ILE A 274 -5.15 3.54 20.63
N VAL A 275 -4.02 4.15 21.01
CA VAL A 275 -3.93 5.59 21.36
C VAL A 275 -4.23 6.49 20.15
N ASN A 276 -3.89 6.05 18.93
CA ASN A 276 -4.20 6.72 17.67
C ASN A 276 -5.56 6.30 17.07
N TRP A 277 -6.33 5.46 17.78
CA TRP A 277 -7.69 5.04 17.47
C TRP A 277 -7.90 4.34 16.10
N ARG A 278 -6.82 3.91 15.45
CA ARG A 278 -6.83 3.30 14.10
C ARG A 278 -7.45 1.89 14.05
N LEU A 279 -7.66 1.26 15.21
CA LEU A 279 -8.09 -0.13 15.36
C LEU A 279 -9.60 -0.32 15.61
N LEU A 280 -10.35 0.76 15.85
CA LEU A 280 -11.79 0.70 16.15
C LEU A 280 -12.68 0.42 14.93
N PHE A 281 -12.08 0.37 13.73
CA PHE A 281 -12.79 0.35 12.45
C PHE A 281 -13.26 -1.04 12.01
N ASP A 282 -12.80 -2.11 12.67
CA ASP A 282 -13.09 -3.50 12.33
C ASP A 282 -14.48 -3.99 12.83
N GLY A 283 -15.43 -3.07 13.07
CA GLY A 283 -16.80 -3.39 13.51
C GLY A 283 -17.82 -3.40 12.37
N SER A 284 -18.12 -2.22 11.81
CA SER A 284 -19.21 -1.99 10.83
C SER A 284 -18.74 -1.38 9.51
N CYS A 285 -17.44 -1.17 9.33
CA CYS A 285 -16.86 -0.43 8.21
C CYS A 285 -15.89 -1.30 7.38
N GLN A 286 -16.12 -2.61 7.35
CA GLN A 286 -15.24 -3.56 6.66
C GLN A 286 -15.55 -3.70 5.16
N GLY A 287 -16.65 -3.10 4.69
CA GLY A 287 -17.02 -3.11 3.28
C GLY A 287 -16.02 -2.33 2.43
N VAL A 288 -16.02 -2.59 1.13
CA VAL A 288 -15.09 -1.95 0.17
C VAL A 288 -15.87 -1.25 -0.92
N LYS A 289 -15.44 -0.04 -1.26
CA LYS A 289 -15.91 0.71 -2.42
C LYS A 289 -14.72 1.07 -3.29
N LEU A 290 -14.80 0.71 -4.57
CA LEU A 290 -13.81 1.12 -5.57
C LEU A 290 -14.32 2.31 -6.38
N THR A 291 -13.41 3.14 -6.87
CA THR A 291 -13.76 4.26 -7.75
C THR A 291 -12.66 4.45 -8.78
N ARG A 292 -13.02 4.53 -10.07
CA ARG A 292 -12.04 4.63 -11.16
C ARG A 292 -11.26 5.94 -11.07
N GLY A 293 -9.96 5.87 -11.32
CA GLY A 293 -9.05 7.00 -11.36
C GLY A 293 -8.55 7.45 -9.98
N ASP A 294 -7.78 8.53 -9.98
CA ASP A 294 -7.28 9.18 -8.77
C ASP A 294 -8.41 9.94 -8.05
N THR A 295 -9.20 9.22 -7.25
CA THR A 295 -10.51 9.71 -6.78
C THR A 295 -10.74 9.58 -5.28
N VAL A 296 -9.78 9.04 -4.51
CA VAL A 296 -9.95 8.98 -3.05
C VAL A 296 -9.87 10.39 -2.50
N GLU A 297 -11.02 10.87 -2.01
CA GLU A 297 -11.13 12.14 -1.33
C GLU A 297 -10.48 12.05 0.06
N GLY A 298 -9.80 13.10 0.48
CA GLY A 298 -9.37 13.28 1.85
C GLY A 298 -10.53 13.51 2.82
N PRO A 299 -10.25 13.52 4.13
CA PRO A 299 -11.28 13.49 5.16
C PRO A 299 -12.03 14.82 5.39
N GLY A 300 -11.63 15.91 4.72
CA GLY A 300 -12.33 17.18 4.77
C GLY A 300 -12.44 17.77 6.18
N PHE A 301 -13.59 18.37 6.49
CA PHE A 301 -13.88 18.89 7.84
C PHE A 301 -14.00 17.80 8.89
N GLY A 302 -14.16 16.54 8.48
CA GLY A 302 -14.22 15.39 9.37
C GLY A 302 -12.84 14.92 9.84
N ALA A 303 -11.72 15.48 9.35
CA ALA A 303 -10.37 14.99 9.59
C ALA A 303 -10.00 14.74 11.05
N ALA A 304 -10.38 15.64 11.98
CA ALA A 304 -10.10 15.49 13.41
C ALA A 304 -10.90 14.34 14.05
N PHE A 305 -12.07 14.02 13.49
CA PHE A 305 -12.96 12.96 13.96
C PHE A 305 -12.80 11.66 13.19
N ALA A 306 -12.24 11.71 11.98
CA ALA A 306 -11.99 10.55 11.15
C ALA A 306 -11.06 9.58 11.88
N ALA A 307 -10.01 10.06 12.55
CA ALA A 307 -9.13 9.19 13.32
C ALA A 307 -9.85 8.40 14.44
N THR A 308 -10.93 8.92 15.01
CA THR A 308 -11.64 8.36 16.18
C THR A 308 -13.03 7.81 15.87
N ALA A 309 -13.47 7.89 14.61
CA ALA A 309 -14.79 7.49 14.16
C ALA A 309 -14.93 5.97 14.03
N PHE A 310 -16.06 5.44 14.53
CA PHE A 310 -16.50 4.06 14.33
C PHE A 310 -17.32 3.88 13.05
N ASP A 311 -17.81 4.97 12.48
CA ASP A 311 -18.58 5.03 11.24
C ASP A 311 -17.69 5.36 10.04
N ILE A 312 -18.19 5.10 8.84
CA ILE A 312 -17.48 5.36 7.59
C ILE A 312 -17.25 6.86 7.45
N ARG A 313 -16.00 7.26 7.27
CA ARG A 313 -15.67 8.64 6.90
C ARG A 313 -15.04 8.70 5.51
N PRO A 314 -15.28 9.80 4.78
CA PRO A 314 -14.49 10.10 3.58
C PRO A 314 -12.99 10.01 3.88
N GLY A 315 -12.24 9.43 2.95
CA GLY A 315 -10.80 9.27 3.12
C GLY A 315 -10.37 8.15 4.05
N ASP A 316 -11.26 7.25 4.48
CA ASP A 316 -10.90 6.04 5.20
C ASP A 316 -10.77 4.83 4.28
N THR A 317 -9.74 4.03 4.53
CA THR A 317 -9.47 2.78 3.82
C THR A 317 -9.18 1.67 4.83
N GLY A 318 -10.02 0.64 4.87
CA GLY A 318 -9.74 -0.56 5.65
C GLY A 318 -8.54 -1.32 5.10
N ARG A 319 -7.58 -1.72 5.95
CA ARG A 319 -6.37 -2.45 5.52
C ARG A 319 -6.71 -3.76 4.79
N THR A 320 -7.69 -4.51 5.30
CA THR A 320 -8.19 -5.73 4.66
C THR A 320 -8.76 -5.45 3.27
N GLY A 321 -9.45 -4.31 3.12
CA GLY A 321 -10.07 -3.90 1.87
C GLY A 321 -9.05 -3.54 0.78
N ILE A 322 -8.04 -2.71 1.11
CA ILE A 322 -6.98 -2.35 0.16
C ILE A 322 -6.07 -3.53 -0.17
N ALA A 323 -5.72 -4.38 0.81
CA ALA A 323 -4.99 -5.62 0.54
C ALA A 323 -5.76 -6.54 -0.41
N GLY A 324 -7.06 -6.73 -0.18
CA GLY A 324 -7.92 -7.49 -1.08
C GLY A 324 -7.96 -6.88 -2.48
N ALA A 325 -8.22 -5.58 -2.58
CA ALA A 325 -8.31 -4.90 -3.87
C ALA A 325 -7.00 -4.98 -4.67
N MET A 326 -5.83 -4.85 -4.04
CA MET A 326 -4.55 -5.05 -4.71
C MET A 326 -4.39 -6.48 -5.26
N VAL A 327 -4.79 -7.49 -4.48
CA VAL A 327 -4.69 -8.90 -4.90
C VAL A 327 -5.67 -9.22 -6.04
N HIS A 328 -6.91 -8.74 -6.00
CA HIS A 328 -7.86 -8.97 -7.09
C HIS A 328 -7.52 -8.17 -8.36
N ALA A 329 -6.77 -7.08 -8.23
CA ALA A 329 -6.21 -6.37 -9.39
C ALA A 329 -5.13 -7.20 -10.13
N LEU A 330 -4.59 -8.28 -9.56
CA LEU A 330 -3.69 -9.20 -10.28
C LEU A 330 -4.41 -9.96 -11.40
N SER A 331 -5.63 -10.42 -11.15
CA SER A 331 -6.44 -11.20 -12.11
C SER A 331 -7.39 -10.33 -12.93
N HIS A 332 -7.49 -9.04 -12.63
CA HIS A 332 -8.34 -8.11 -13.38
C HIS A 332 -7.84 -7.95 -14.83
N PRO A 333 -8.72 -7.97 -15.85
CA PRO A 333 -8.27 -7.94 -17.24
C PRO A 333 -7.70 -6.58 -17.68
N GLU A 334 -8.08 -5.48 -17.05
CA GLU A 334 -7.48 -4.16 -17.33
C GLU A 334 -6.15 -4.01 -16.57
N GLY A 335 -5.24 -3.24 -17.16
CA GLY A 335 -3.98 -2.78 -16.58
C GLY A 335 -3.72 -1.33 -16.95
N ASN A 336 -2.67 -0.73 -16.39
CA ASN A 336 -2.29 0.68 -16.57
C ASN A 336 -3.37 1.67 -16.12
N TYR A 337 -3.89 1.47 -14.91
CA TYR A 337 -4.93 2.33 -14.35
C TYR A 337 -4.70 2.62 -12.86
N ASP A 338 -5.37 3.66 -12.39
CA ASP A 338 -5.41 4.05 -11.00
C ASP A 338 -6.85 3.85 -10.50
N PHE A 339 -7.03 3.50 -9.24
CA PHE A 339 -8.35 3.45 -8.63
C PHE A 339 -8.29 3.76 -7.14
N GLY A 340 -9.38 4.32 -6.62
CA GLY A 340 -9.56 4.59 -5.21
C GLY A 340 -10.15 3.43 -4.43
N VAL A 341 -9.65 3.22 -3.21
CA VAL A 341 -10.19 2.25 -2.27
C VAL A 341 -10.73 2.97 -1.03
N GLY A 342 -12.05 3.09 -0.99
CA GLY A 342 -12.78 3.58 0.17
C GLY A 342 -13.38 2.44 0.99
N SER A 343 -13.72 2.75 2.23
CA SER A 343 -14.47 1.85 3.10
C SER A 343 -15.97 2.02 2.88
N ALA A 344 -16.74 0.95 3.11
CA ALA A 344 -18.19 0.92 3.03
C ALA A 344 -18.80 0.20 4.23
N GLU A 345 -20.12 0.34 4.41
CA GLU A 345 -20.80 -0.26 5.56
C GLU A 345 -20.90 -1.77 5.35
N ALA A 346 -20.20 -2.53 6.17
CA ALA A 346 -20.34 -3.97 6.26
C ALA A 346 -19.70 -4.47 7.55
N LYS A 347 -20.29 -5.53 8.11
CA LYS A 347 -19.71 -6.24 9.26
C LYS A 347 -18.57 -7.18 8.86
N THR A 348 -18.43 -7.44 7.57
CA THR A 348 -17.49 -8.41 7.00
C THR A 348 -16.85 -7.80 5.76
N PRO A 349 -15.57 -8.11 5.47
CA PRO A 349 -14.95 -7.68 4.24
C PRO A 349 -15.45 -8.57 3.09
N PRO A 350 -15.26 -8.18 1.82
CA PRO A 350 -15.56 -9.07 0.70
C PRO A 350 -14.69 -10.33 0.76
N ILE A 351 -15.33 -11.50 0.70
CA ILE A 351 -14.70 -12.81 0.94
C ILE A 351 -14.58 -13.63 -0.34
N SER A 352 -15.60 -13.57 -1.21
CA SER A 352 -15.74 -14.41 -2.39
C SER A 352 -15.27 -13.72 -3.67
N GLU A 353 -14.83 -14.51 -4.66
CA GLU A 353 -14.48 -14.00 -5.99
C GLU A 353 -15.66 -13.28 -6.67
N SER A 354 -16.90 -13.71 -6.45
CA SER A 354 -18.09 -13.05 -6.99
C SER A 354 -18.29 -11.67 -6.40
N GLU A 355 -18.13 -11.50 -5.08
CA GLU A 355 -18.24 -10.18 -4.45
C GLU A 355 -17.16 -9.23 -4.98
N TRP A 356 -15.93 -9.72 -5.14
CA TRP A 356 -14.85 -8.93 -5.72
C TRP A 356 -15.09 -8.60 -7.19
N ALA A 357 -15.61 -9.54 -7.99
CA ALA A 357 -15.98 -9.29 -9.38
C ALA A 357 -17.06 -8.20 -9.48
N ASP A 358 -18.08 -8.25 -8.63
CA ASP A 358 -19.13 -7.23 -8.57
C ASP A 358 -18.56 -5.86 -8.18
N ILE A 359 -17.66 -5.82 -7.19
CA ILE A 359 -17.00 -4.57 -6.77
C ILE A 359 -16.12 -4.01 -7.90
N PHE A 360 -15.34 -4.84 -8.58
CA PHE A 360 -14.48 -4.43 -9.69
C PHE A 360 -15.27 -4.07 -10.95
N SER A 361 -16.51 -4.54 -11.12
CA SER A 361 -17.37 -4.14 -12.25
C SER A 361 -17.73 -2.64 -12.23
N THR A 362 -17.47 -1.96 -11.11
CA THR A 362 -17.67 -0.51 -10.94
C THR A 362 -16.49 0.33 -11.43
N LEU A 363 -15.34 -0.30 -11.71
CA LEU A 363 -14.16 0.33 -12.30
C LEU A 363 -14.26 0.36 -13.81
#